data_AF-A0A8H3XEG2-F1
#
_entry.id   AF-A0A8H3XEG2-F1
#
_cell.length_a   1.000
_cell.length_b   1.000
_cell.length_c   1.000
_cell.angle_alpha   90.00
_cell.angle_beta   90.00
_cell.angle_gamma   90.00
#
_symmetry.space_group_name_H-M   'P 1'
#
loop_
_entity.id
_entity.type
_entity.pdbx_description
1 polymer ?
#
loop_
_entity_poly.entity_id
_entity_poly.type
_entity_poly.pdbx_seq_one_letter_code
_entity_poly.pdbx_strand_id
1 'polypeptide(L)'
;MLIVDGEPVNLFELDEKGYLIAIPQTPYCSEKVVFEISGQLRNWILSSRDGGGGTCSQGEFNFYIRGNRSIRAPDIAYTKKYRP
;
A
#
# COMPACT_ATOMS: atom_id res chain seq x y z
N MET A 1 -14.41 14.42 2.38
CA MET A 1 -13.40 15.01 1.50
C MET A 1 -12.73 16.15 2.22
N LEU A 2 -11.43 16.02 2.50
CA LEU A 2 -10.60 17.08 3.07
C LEU A 2 -9.96 17.85 1.91
N ILE A 3 -9.77 19.16 2.03
CA ILE A 3 -9.00 19.94 1.05
C ILE A 3 -7.63 20.21 1.67
N VAL A 4 -6.56 19.75 1.00
CA VAL A 4 -5.16 19.97 1.39
C VAL A 4 -4.48 20.66 0.23
N ASP A 5 -3.90 21.84 0.46
CA ASP A 5 -3.22 22.64 -0.56
C ASP A 5 -4.04 22.91 -1.84
N GLY A 6 -5.37 23.01 -1.69
CA GLY A 6 -6.30 23.25 -2.81
C GLY A 6 -6.81 22.00 -3.52
N GLU A 7 -6.30 20.82 -3.17
CA GLU A 7 -6.68 19.55 -3.80
C GLU A 7 -7.58 18.70 -2.88
N PRO A 8 -8.62 18.04 -3.43
CA PRO A 8 -9.45 17.14 -2.65
C PRO A 8 -8.72 15.82 -2.34
N VAL A 9 -8.60 15.52 -1.04
CA VAL A 9 -8.02 14.27 -0.53
C VAL A 9 -9.07 13.47 0.23
N ASN A 10 -9.19 12.18 -0.11
CA ASN A 10 -10.10 11.24 0.52
C ASN A 10 -9.39 10.06 1.20
N LEU A 11 -8.06 9.96 1.04
CA LEU A 11 -7.26 8.79 1.42
C LEU A 11 -6.15 9.25 2.36
N PHE A 12 -5.90 8.48 3.41
CA PHE A 12 -4.98 8.84 4.48
C PHE A 12 -4.22 7.61 4.97
N GLU A 13 -2.97 7.81 5.37
CA GLU A 13 -2.24 6.89 6.24
C GLU A 13 -2.35 7.35 7.70
N LEU A 14 -2.16 6.43 8.64
CA LEU A 14 -1.99 6.75 10.07
C LEU A 14 -0.54 6.48 10.46
N ASP A 15 0.16 7.50 10.95
CA ASP A 15 1.53 7.34 11.43
C ASP A 15 1.60 6.75 12.86
N GLU A 16 2.80 6.36 13.29
CA GLU A 16 3.02 5.77 14.61
C GLU A 16 2.74 6.72 15.79
N LYS A 17 2.60 8.03 15.53
CA LYS A 17 2.27 9.06 16.51
C LYS A 17 0.77 9.36 16.56
N GLY A 18 -0.02 8.73 15.68
CA GLY A 18 -1.46 8.92 15.57
C GLY A 18 -1.88 10.09 14.67
N TYR A 19 -0.98 10.65 13.87
CA TYR A 19 -1.31 11.69 12.90
C TYR A 19 -1.79 11.07 11.58
N LEU A 20 -2.78 11.74 10.96
CA LEU A 20 -3.23 11.41 9.62
C LEU A 20 -2.30 12.07 8.60
N ILE A 21 -1.78 11.26 7.68
CA ILE A 21 -0.97 11.69 6.55
C ILE A 21 -1.85 11.60 5.31
N ALA A 22 -2.09 12.72 4.64
CA ALA A 22 -2.82 12.76 3.39
C ALA A 22 -2.08 11.98 2.30
N ILE A 23 -2.80 11.11 1.58
CA ILE A 23 -2.29 10.46 0.37
C ILE A 23 -2.77 11.31 -0.82
N PRO A 24 -1.87 12.04 -1.51
CA PRO A 24 -2.26 12.82 -2.67
C PRO A 24 -2.70 11.90 -3.81
N GLN A 25 -3.40 12.47 -4.79
CA GLN A 25 -3.73 11.73 -6.01
C GLN A 25 -2.44 11.31 -6.73
N THR A 26 -2.33 10.02 -7.06
CA THR A 26 -1.18 9.48 -7.77
C THR A 26 -1.22 9.91 -9.24
N PRO A 27 -0.17 10.55 -9.78
CA PRO A 27 -0.11 10.87 -11.20
C PRO A 27 -0.14 9.61 -12.08
N TYR A 28 -0.77 9.71 -13.26
CA TYR A 28 -0.90 8.60 -14.20
C TYR A 28 0.45 7.95 -14.58
N CYS A 29 1.53 8.74 -14.66
CA CYS A 29 2.87 8.20 -14.95
C CYS A 29 3.38 7.26 -13.83
N SER A 30 3.12 7.59 -12.57
CA SER A 30 3.47 6.74 -11.43
C SER A 30 2.63 5.46 -11.44
N GLU A 31 1.33 5.55 -11.75
CA GLU A 31 0.45 4.38 -11.89
C GLU A 31 0.95 3.38 -12.95
N LYS A 32 1.53 3.86 -14.06
CA LYS A 32 2.15 2.97 -15.07
C LYS A 32 3.34 2.19 -14.52
N VAL A 33 4.15 2.82 -13.66
CA VAL A 33 5.28 2.16 -13.01
C VAL A 33 4.78 1.11 -12.02
N VAL A 34 3.77 1.45 -11.22
CA VAL A 34 3.11 0.53 -10.29
C VAL A 34 2.52 -0.68 -11.03
N PHE A 35 1.90 -0.46 -12.19
CA PHE A 35 1.36 -1.52 -13.03
C PHE A 35 2.44 -2.50 -13.52
N GLU A 36 3.56 -1.98 -14.02
CA GLU A 36 4.69 -2.80 -14.48
C GLU A 36 5.29 -3.64 -13.35
N ILE A 37 5.56 -3.02 -12.20
CA ILE A 37 6.08 -3.73 -11.03
C ILE A 37 5.10 -4.80 -10.55
N SER A 38 3.79 -4.51 -10.58
CA SER A 38 2.74 -5.47 -10.24
C SER A 38 2.74 -6.69 -11.18
N GLY A 39 2.99 -6.47 -12.47
CA GLY A 39 3.15 -7.55 -13.46
C GLY A 39 4.36 -8.44 -13.16
N GLN A 40 5.51 -7.83 -12.85
CA GLN A 40 6.72 -8.55 -12.47
C GLN A 40 6.54 -9.35 -11.17
N LEU A 41 5.93 -8.73 -10.16
CA LEU A 41 5.62 -9.40 -8.88
C LEU A 41 4.66 -10.57 -9.09
N ARG A 42 3.60 -10.41 -9.89
CA ARG A 42 2.68 -11.50 -10.25
C ARG A 42 3.43 -12.67 -10.89
N ASN A 43 4.30 -12.41 -11.86
CA ASN A 43 5.08 -13.45 -12.52
C ASN A 43 5.99 -14.18 -11.52
N TRP A 44 6.62 -13.42 -10.62
CA TRP A 44 7.43 -14.00 -9.55
C TRP A 44 6.61 -14.89 -8.61
N ILE A 45 5.48 -14.42 -8.08
CA ILE A 45 4.59 -15.21 -7.19
C ILE A 45 4.17 -16.54 -7.83
N LEU A 46 3.80 -16.51 -9.13
CA LEU A 46 3.42 -17.72 -9.85
C LEU A 46 4.60 -18.71 -9.99
N SER A 47 5.81 -18.19 -10.18
CA SER A 47 7.03 -19.00 -10.31
C SER A 47 7.57 -19.52 -8.98
N SER A 48 7.48 -18.74 -7.89
CA SER A 48 8.06 -19.07 -6.59
C SER A 48 7.32 -20.21 -5.89
N ARG A 49 6.02 -20.40 -6.21
CA ARG A 49 5.14 -21.40 -5.57
C ARG A 49 5.13 -21.31 -4.05
N ASP A 50 5.45 -20.16 -3.49
CA ASP A 50 5.47 -19.93 -2.04
C ASP A 50 4.04 -19.77 -1.45
N GLY A 51 3.05 -19.57 -2.33
CA GLY A 51 1.63 -19.43 -2.01
C GLY A 51 1.27 -18.12 -1.33
N GLY A 52 2.16 -17.11 -1.38
CA GLY A 52 1.87 -15.74 -0.97
C GLY A 52 1.02 -15.00 -2.02
N GLY A 53 0.68 -13.75 -1.71
CA GLY A 53 -0.16 -12.90 -2.54
C GLY A 53 0.39 -11.48 -2.65
N GLY A 54 0.11 -10.83 -3.77
CA GLY A 54 0.42 -9.43 -4.02
C GLY A 54 -0.84 -8.56 -4.04
N THR A 55 -0.75 -7.33 -3.54
CA THR A 55 -1.82 -6.32 -3.61
C THR A 55 -1.26 -5.03 -4.19
N CYS A 56 -1.97 -4.44 -5.15
CA CYS A 56 -1.71 -3.10 -5.71
C CYS A 56 -2.80 -2.09 -5.31
N SER A 57 -3.78 -2.52 -4.52
CA SER A 57 -4.80 -1.65 -3.98
C SER A 57 -4.21 -0.82 -2.84
N GLN A 58 -4.76 0.38 -2.62
CA GLN A 58 -4.67 1.13 -1.35
C GLN A 58 -5.37 0.41 -0.18
N GLY A 59 -5.33 -0.92 -0.18
CA GLY A 59 -5.75 -1.76 0.93
C GLY A 59 -4.77 -1.51 2.05
N GLU A 60 -5.19 -0.66 2.96
CA GLU A 60 -4.46 -0.25 4.15
C GLU A 60 -3.95 -1.47 4.95
N PHE A 61 -2.65 -1.47 5.27
CA PHE A 61 -2.00 -2.43 6.16
C PHE A 61 -1.94 -1.86 7.57
N ASN A 62 -2.57 -2.55 8.52
CA ASN A 62 -2.54 -2.19 9.93
C ASN A 62 -1.33 -2.85 10.61
N PHE A 63 -0.31 -2.06 10.92
CA PHE A 63 0.89 -2.48 11.63
C PHE A 63 0.78 -2.13 13.11
N TYR A 64 1.18 -3.09 13.96
CA TYR A 64 1.38 -2.87 15.39
C TYR A 64 2.83 -3.18 15.73
N ILE A 65 3.66 -2.14 15.83
CA ILE A 65 5.10 -2.27 16.06
C ILE A 65 5.42 -1.62 17.41
N ARG A 66 5.95 -2.41 18.35
CA ARG A 66 6.41 -1.94 19.67
C ARG A 66 5.36 -1.14 20.47
N GLY A 67 4.08 -1.49 20.32
CA GLY A 67 2.97 -0.83 21.01
C GLY A 67 2.37 0.36 20.25
N ASN A 68 2.97 0.78 19.14
CA ASN A 68 2.43 1.83 18.29
C ASN A 68 1.67 1.23 17.10
N ARG A 69 0.49 1.77 16.83
CA ARG A 69 -0.32 1.42 15.66
C ARG A 69 0.00 2.38 14.52
N SER A 70 0.23 1.87 13.33
CA SER A 70 0.28 2.66 12.09
C SER A 70 -0.50 1.97 10.99
N ILE A 71 -1.14 2.73 10.12
CA ILE A 71 -1.88 2.23 8.96
C ILE A 71 -1.19 2.77 7.72
N ARG A 72 -0.68 1.88 6.85
CA ARG A 72 0.04 2.29 5.63
C ARG A 72 -0.63 1.74 4.37
N ALA A 73 -0.64 2.52 3.30
CA ALA A 73 -1.20 2.15 2.01
C ALA A 73 -0.07 2.19 0.96
N PRO A 74 0.79 1.15 0.91
CA PRO A 74 1.86 1.09 -0.09
C PRO A 74 1.27 0.95 -1.49
N ASP A 75 1.97 1.45 -2.51
CA ASP A 75 1.56 1.29 -3.91
C ASP A 75 1.50 -0.20 -4.31
N ILE A 76 2.40 -1.01 -3.77
CA ILE A 76 2.47 -2.47 -3.97
C ILE A 76 2.94 -3.13 -2.69
N ALA A 77 2.28 -4.22 -2.30
CA ALA A 77 2.71 -5.07 -1.20
C ALA A 77 2.70 -6.54 -1.60
N TYR A 78 3.64 -7.30 -1.04
CA TYR A 78 3.63 -8.76 -1.06
C TYR A 78 3.46 -9.28 0.36
N THR A 79 2.57 -10.25 0.52
CA THR A 79 2.36 -10.97 1.77
C THR A 79 2.68 -12.43 1.55
N LYS A 80 3.60 -12.96 2.36
CA LYS A 80 3.93 -14.39 2.33
C LYS A 80 2.72 -15.19 2.81
N LYS A 81 2.57 -16.41 2.28
CA LYS A 81 1.59 -17.36 2.81
C LYS A 81 1.75 -17.50 4.32
N TYR A 82 0.67 -17.28 5.06
CA TYR A 82 0.62 -17.61 6.47
C TYR A 82 0.89 -19.12 6.64
N ARG A 83 1.92 -19.47 7.42
CA ARG A 83 2.12 -20.83 7.92
C ARG A 83 1.73 -20.80 9.40
N PRO A 84 0.69 -21.54 9.81
CA PRO A 84 0.27 -21.64 11.21
C PRO A 84 1.36 -22.26 12.08
#